data_AF-A0A920SHI6-F1
#
_entry.id   AF-A0A920SHI6-F1
#
_cell.length_a   1.000
_cell.length_b   1.000
_cell.length_c   1.000
_cell.angle_alpha   90.00
_cell.angle_beta   90.00
_cell.angle_gamma   90.00
#
_symmetry.space_group_name_H-M   'P 1'
#
loop_
_entity.id
_entity.type
_entity.pdbx_description
1 polymer ?
#
loop_
_entity_poly.entity_id
_entity_poly.type
_entity_poly.pdbx_seq_one_letter_code
_entity_poly.pdbx_strand_id
1 'polypeptide(L)' 'MRSATRTRSFYFLATVFTAFIVFLYGPMVIIVLLSFQGPGGGLIFPHERDLGILV' A
#
# COMPACT_ATOMS: atom_id res chain seq x y z
N MET A 1 -11.88 4.35 -36.14
CA MET A 1 -11.85 4.54 -34.68
C MET A 1 -12.23 6.00 -34.39
N ARG A 2 -13.38 6.29 -33.76
CA ARG A 2 -13.74 7.69 -33.41
C ARG A 2 -12.89 8.12 -32.23
N SER A 3 -12.09 9.18 -32.40
CA SER A 3 -11.41 9.86 -31.30
C SER A 3 -12.45 10.52 -30.41
N ALA A 4 -12.80 9.87 -29.31
CA ALA A 4 -13.73 10.40 -28.32
C ALA A 4 -13.03 11.50 -27.50
N THR A 5 -13.25 12.76 -27.86
CA THR A 5 -12.86 13.90 -27.02
C THR A 5 -13.61 13.81 -25.70
N ARG A 6 -12.89 13.63 -24.59
CA ARG A 6 -13.49 13.56 -23.25
C ARG A 6 -13.87 14.96 -22.76
N THR A 7 -15.10 15.11 -22.28
CA THR A 7 -15.62 16.35 -21.69
C THR A 7 -14.80 16.77 -20.47
N ARG A 8 -14.60 18.07 -20.21
CA ARG A 8 -13.85 18.56 -19.03
C ARG A 8 -14.35 18.01 -17.69
N SER A 9 -15.66 17.80 -17.56
CA SER A 9 -16.26 17.20 -16.36
C SER A 9 -15.72 15.80 -16.06
N PHE A 10 -15.35 15.03 -17.08
CA PHE A 10 -14.72 13.73 -16.92
C PHE A 10 -13.40 13.84 -16.15
N TYR A 11 -12.53 14.79 -16.51
CA TYR A 11 -11.24 14.97 -15.85
C TYR A 11 -11.41 15.47 -14.41
N PHE A 12 -12.37 16.37 -14.16
CA PHE A 12 -12.66 16.82 -12.79
C PHE A 12 -13.13 15.65 -11.91
N LEU A 13 -14.09 14.87 -12.40
CA LEU A 13 -14.62 13.73 -11.65
C LEU A 13 -13.56 12.64 -11.47
N ALA A 14 -12.74 12.37 -12.48
CA ALA A 14 -11.63 11.43 -12.39
C ALA A 14 -10.61 11.85 -11.32
N THR A 15 -10.29 13.14 -11.23
CA THR A 15 -9.38 13.67 -10.19
C THR A 15 -9.98 13.49 -8.80
N VAL A 16 -11.23 13.88 -8.58
CA VAL A 16 -11.90 13.73 -7.27
C VAL A 16 -12.01 12.26 -6.88
N PHE A 17 -12.38 11.40 -7.82
CA PHE A 17 -12.50 9.96 -7.61
C PHE A 17 -11.16 9.30 -7.29
N THR A 18 -10.09 9.68 -8.00
CA THR A 18 -8.73 9.18 -7.72
C THR A 18 -8.26 9.64 -6.35
N ALA A 19 -8.47 10.92 -6.01
CA ALA A 19 -8.15 11.45 -4.68
C ALA A 19 -8.93 10.72 -3.58
N PHE A 20 -10.20 10.40 -3.82
CA PHE A 20 -11.02 9.61 -2.92
C PHE A 20 -10.47 8.20 -2.69
N ILE A 21 -10.07 7.47 -3.75
CA ILE A 21 -9.41 6.16 -3.62
C ILE A 21 -8.11 6.28 -2.84
N VAL A 22 -7.26 7.25 -3.17
CA VAL A 22 -5.99 7.48 -2.47
C VAL A 22 -6.23 7.79 -0.99
N PHE A 23 -7.26 8.56 -0.66
CA PHE A 23 -7.63 8.84 0.72
C PHE A 23 -8.12 7.57 1.46
N LEU A 24 -8.97 6.77 0.82
CA LEU A 24 -9.50 5.53 1.42
C LEU A 24 -8.42 4.46 1.64
N TYR A 25 -7.57 4.23 0.63
CA TYR A 25 -6.59 3.16 0.65
C TYR A 25 -5.19 3.61 1.06
N GLY A 26 -4.89 4.90 1.05
CA GLY A 26 -3.60 5.45 1.47
C GLY A 26 -3.18 4.97 2.86
N PRO A 27 -4.05 5.08 3.89
CA PRO A 27 -3.76 4.55 5.22
C PRO A 27 -3.52 3.03 5.21
N MET A 28 -4.29 2.27 4.42
CA MET A 28 -4.09 0.82 4.29
C MET A 28 -2.73 0.48 3.67
N VAL A 29 -2.33 1.20 2.61
CA VAL A 29 -1.02 1.02 1.96
C VAL A 29 0.12 1.35 2.94
N ILE A 30 -0.03 2.42 3.72
CA ILE A 30 0.94 2.78 4.76
C ILE A 30 1.03 1.65 5.81
N ILE A 31 -0.09 1.17 6.34
CA ILE A 31 -0.11 0.07 7.32
C ILE A 31 0.58 -1.17 6.76
N VAL A 32 0.31 -1.53 5.50
CA VAL A 32 0.97 -2.66 4.84
C VAL A 32 2.48 -2.44 4.73
N LEU A 33 2.93 -1.29 4.24
CA LEU A 33 4.36 -0.98 4.10
C LEU A 33 5.08 -0.96 5.46
N LEU A 34 4.44 -0.40 6.48
CA LEU A 34 4.96 -0.34 7.84
C LEU A 34 4.91 -1.71 8.52
N SER A 35 3.98 -2.61 8.18
CA SER A 35 3.92 -3.96 8.76
C SER A 35 5.14 -4.81 8.43
N PHE A 36 5.84 -4.49 7.33
CA PHE A 36 7.11 -5.10 6.96
C PHE A 36 8.31 -4.52 7.72
N GLN A 37 8.07 -3.56 8.62
CA GLN A 37 9.11 -2.92 9.41
C GLN A 37 9.20 -3.60 10.78
N GLY A 38 10.25 -4.41 10.96
CA GLY A 38 10.59 -5.07 12.22
C GLY A 38 11.36 -6.38 12.01
N PRO A 39 12.10 -6.91 13.01
CA PRO A 39 12.84 -8.17 12.91
C PRO A 39 12.00 -9.41 12.55
N GLY A 40 10.66 -9.31 12.65
CA GLY A 40 9.67 -10.32 12.24
C GLY A 40 8.54 -9.75 11.37
N GLY A 41 8.74 -8.62 10.69
CA GLY A 41 7.70 -7.95 9.88
C GLY A 41 7.39 -8.63 8.54
N GLY A 42 8.20 -9.59 8.09
CA GLY A 42 7.96 -10.39 6.88
C GLY A 42 7.25 -11.71 7.17
N LEU A 43 6.80 -12.42 6.11
CA LEU A 43 6.30 -13.80 6.20
C LEU A 43 7.27 -14.60 7.08
N ILE A 44 6.76 -15.03 8.24
CA ILE A 44 7.55 -15.48 9.38
C ILE A 44 8.44 -16.65 8.93
N PHE A 45 9.73 -16.38 8.68
CA PHE A 45 10.71 -17.45 8.60
C PHE A 45 11.01 -17.88 10.03
N PRO A 46 11.00 -19.17 10.35
CA PRO A 46 11.61 -19.66 11.58
C PRO A 46 13.06 -19.19 11.58
N HIS A 47 13.37 -18.20 12.42
CA HIS A 47 14.77 -17.91 12.76
C HIS A 47 15.24 -19.14 13.52
N GLU A 48 15.89 -20.05 12.80
CA GLU A 48 16.52 -21.18 13.42
C GLU A 48 17.58 -20.64 14.40
N ARG A 49 17.30 -20.86 15.68
CA ARG A 49 18.23 -21.07 16.81
C ARG A 49 19.27 -19.98 17.11
N ASP A 50 18.84 -18.97 17.87
CA ASP A 50 19.75 -18.25 18.79
C ASP A 50 19.67 -18.87 20.19
N LEU A 51 20.54 -19.87 20.40
CA LEU A 51 20.94 -20.34 21.72
C LEU A 51 21.66 -19.19 22.46
N GLY A 52 20.87 -18.34 23.14
CA GLY A 52 21.33 -17.27 24.03
C GLY A 52 21.17 -17.61 25.52
N ILE A 53 21.04 -18.90 25.85
CA ILE A 53 21.33 -19.43 27.19
C ILE A 53 22.73 -20.02 27.09
N LEU A 54 23.61 -19.66 28.02
CA LEU A 54 25.07 -19.84 28.04
C LEU A 54 25.86 -18.63 27.50
N VAL A 55 25.75 -17.48 28.18
CA VAL A 55 26.84 -16.65 28.75
C VAL A 55 26.19 -15.67 29.71
#